data_AF-A0A8J6HQ76-F1
#
_entry.id   AF-A0A8J6HQ76-F1
#
_cell.length_a   1.000
_cell.length_b   1.000
_cell.length_c   1.000
_cell.angle_alpha   90.00
_cell.angle_beta   90.00
_cell.angle_gamma   90.00
#
_symmetry.space_group_name_H-M   'P 1'
#
loop_
_entity.id
_entity.type
_entity.pdbx_description
1 polymer ?
#
loop_
_entity_poly.entity_id
_entity_poly.type
_entity_poly.pdbx_seq_one_letter_code
_entity_poly.pdbx_strand_id
1 'polypeptide(L)'
;MKGVFSRDGETFTSSMSLIVSLLIRYPEIATLKLNPADSSLIFSFILRHKFSAEEKQAFREELKMSLETLALLDQIEPEFIELTFKRQGALTFLEIKRDIASFSPDELSLTIKIINDRYGNKVVKEDEGEAGEEDLLFQEEMIAHMLEELKEVPQKKELTGIREEGRVLIFNHSDPP
;
A
#
# COMPACT_ATOMS: atom_id res chain seq x y z
N MET A 1 -5.51 1.60 -22.46
CA MET A 1 -4.96 0.39 -21.79
C MET A 1 -3.47 0.30 -22.07
N LYS A 2 -2.62 0.72 -21.12
CA LYS A 2 -1.18 0.43 -21.16
C LYS A 2 -1.00 -1.01 -20.67
N GLY A 3 -0.29 -1.82 -21.46
CA GLY A 3 -0.21 -3.27 -21.29
C GLY A 3 0.42 -3.68 -19.96
N VAL A 4 -0.28 -4.58 -19.26
CA VAL A 4 0.28 -5.38 -18.18
C VAL A 4 1.14 -6.46 -18.84
N PHE A 5 2.45 -6.43 -18.63
CA PHE A 5 3.37 -7.43 -19.18
C PHE A 5 3.88 -8.32 -18.05
N SER A 6 3.37 -9.56 -17.98
CA SER A 6 3.98 -10.61 -17.15
C SER A 6 5.16 -11.19 -17.91
N ARG A 7 6.36 -11.10 -17.33
CA ARG A 7 7.55 -11.76 -17.83
C ARG A 7 7.69 -13.01 -16.97
N ASP A 8 7.54 -14.16 -17.61
CA ASP A 8 7.51 -15.53 -17.06
C ASP A 8 6.09 -16.13 -17.06
N GLY A 9 6.00 -17.39 -17.50
CA GLY A 9 4.74 -18.14 -17.70
C GLY A 9 3.97 -18.46 -16.42
N GLU A 10 4.08 -17.61 -15.39
CA GLU A 10 3.23 -17.65 -14.21
C GLU A 10 1.85 -17.07 -14.53
N THR A 11 0.81 -17.81 -14.14
CA THR A 11 -0.57 -17.36 -14.25
C THR A 11 -0.77 -16.11 -13.38
N PHE A 12 -1.19 -15.01 -13.99
CA PHE A 12 -1.52 -13.77 -13.29
C PHE A 12 -2.66 -14.04 -12.29
N THR A 13 -2.43 -13.78 -11.00
CA THR A 13 -3.37 -14.10 -9.90
C THR A 13 -4.17 -12.88 -9.45
N SER A 14 -5.29 -13.09 -8.73
CA SER A 14 -6.06 -11.99 -8.11
C SER A 14 -5.20 -11.11 -7.20
N SER A 15 -4.25 -11.69 -6.45
CA SER A 15 -3.34 -10.93 -5.57
C SER A 15 -2.39 -10.03 -6.37
N MET A 16 -1.93 -10.48 -7.55
CA MET A 16 -1.14 -9.64 -8.45
C MET A 16 -1.99 -8.50 -9.02
N SER A 17 -3.24 -8.79 -9.44
CA SER A 17 -4.21 -7.79 -9.89
C SER A 17 -4.45 -6.72 -8.83
N LEU A 18 -4.65 -7.13 -7.57
CA LEU A 18 -4.85 -6.21 -6.46
C LEU A 18 -3.65 -5.28 -6.25
N ILE A 19 -2.43 -5.83 -6.22
CA ILE A 19 -1.22 -5.02 -6.06
C ILE A 19 -1.11 -3.99 -7.20
N VAL A 20 -1.36 -4.41 -8.45
CA VAL A 20 -1.36 -3.50 -9.60
C VAL A 20 -2.41 -2.41 -9.44
N SER A 21 -3.64 -2.76 -9.09
CA SER A 21 -4.74 -1.80 -8.95
C SER A 21 -4.50 -0.80 -7.81
N LEU A 22 -3.97 -1.24 -6.67
CA LEU A 22 -3.60 -0.37 -5.55
C LEU A 22 -2.46 0.57 -5.93
N LEU A 23 -1.41 0.05 -6.56
CA LEU A 23 -0.29 0.88 -6.96
C LEU A 23 -0.71 1.91 -7.99
N ILE A 24 -1.59 1.58 -8.95
CA ILE A 24 -2.15 2.54 -9.93
C ILE A 24 -3.02 3.59 -9.23
N ARG A 25 -3.94 3.19 -8.34
CA ARG A 25 -4.88 4.10 -7.67
C ARG A 25 -4.19 5.12 -6.74
N TYR A 26 -3.05 4.74 -6.16
CA TYR A 26 -2.36 5.52 -5.13
C TYR A 26 -0.89 5.74 -5.54
N PRO A 27 -0.59 6.80 -6.32
CA PRO A 27 0.75 7.07 -6.83
C PRO A 27 1.77 7.40 -5.73
N GLU A 28 1.32 7.70 -4.50
CA GLU A 28 2.17 7.87 -3.32
C GLU A 28 2.88 6.58 -2.90
N ILE A 29 2.31 5.40 -3.21
CA ILE A 29 2.87 4.12 -2.81
C ILE A 29 4.02 3.76 -3.75
N ALA A 30 5.24 3.70 -3.19
CA ALA A 30 6.43 3.33 -3.95
C ALA A 30 6.51 1.82 -4.17
N THR A 31 6.26 1.04 -3.11
CA THR A 31 6.18 -0.42 -3.18
C THR A 31 5.07 -0.95 -2.30
N LEU A 32 4.45 -2.04 -2.74
CA LEU A 32 3.48 -2.80 -1.97
C LEU A 32 3.94 -4.25 -1.92
N LYS A 33 4.17 -4.75 -0.71
CA LYS A 33 4.54 -6.15 -0.50
C LYS A 33 3.40 -6.89 0.20
N LEU A 34 3.10 -8.08 -0.29
CA LEU A 34 2.26 -9.07 0.36
C LEU A 34 3.18 -10.12 0.99
N ASN A 35 3.10 -10.27 2.31
CA ASN A 35 3.88 -11.22 3.07
C ASN A 35 2.99 -12.38 3.58
N PRO A 36 3.16 -13.60 3.07
CA PRO A 36 2.36 -14.74 3.51
C PRO A 36 2.75 -15.24 4.91
N ALA A 37 3.96 -14.94 5.41
CA ALA A 37 4.45 -15.47 6.68
C ALA A 37 3.62 -15.02 7.88
N ASP A 38 3.07 -13.81 7.82
CA ASP A 38 2.23 -13.20 8.85
C ASP A 38 0.95 -12.58 8.27
N SER A 39 0.53 -13.03 7.08
CA SER A 39 -0.66 -12.55 6.37
C SER A 39 -0.78 -11.02 6.36
N SER A 40 0.28 -10.33 5.91
CA SER A 40 0.36 -8.87 5.98
C SER A 40 0.56 -8.18 4.63
N LEU A 41 0.09 -6.94 4.56
CA LEU A 41 0.43 -5.97 3.52
C LEU A 41 1.41 -4.96 4.09
N ILE A 42 2.47 -4.66 3.33
CA ILE A 42 3.50 -3.69 3.68
C ILE A 42 3.53 -2.63 2.59
N PHE A 43 3.04 -1.44 2.93
CA PHE A 43 3.02 -0.26 2.08
C PHE A 43 4.27 0.56 2.37
N SER A 44 5.04 0.89 1.33
CA SER A 44 6.23 1.73 1.48
C SER A 44 6.07 3.04 0.72
N PHE A 45 6.39 4.12 1.41
CA PHE A 45 6.36 5.49 0.92
C PHE A 45 7.76 6.08 0.97
N ILE A 46 8.12 6.88 -0.02
CA ILE A 46 9.43 7.56 -0.06
C ILE A 46 9.17 9.06 0.12
N LEU A 47 9.80 9.65 1.14
CA LEU A 47 9.72 11.07 1.42
C LEU A 47 11.09 11.74 1.31
N ARG A 48 11.16 12.87 0.60
CA ARG A 48 12.31 13.80 0.57
C ARG A 48 12.37 14.64 1.84
N HIS A 49 12.33 13.97 2.99
CA HIS A 49 12.27 14.59 4.30
C HIS A 49 13.14 13.85 5.31
N LYS A 50 13.78 14.62 6.19
CA LYS A 50 14.61 14.09 7.28
C LYS A 50 13.83 14.26 8.56
N PHE A 51 13.08 13.23 8.94
CA PHE A 51 12.29 13.24 10.15
C PHE A 51 13.19 13.22 11.41
N SER A 52 12.92 14.12 12.36
CA SER A 52 13.43 14.04 13.73
C SER A 52 12.78 12.87 14.48
N ALA A 53 13.26 12.57 15.69
CA ALA A 53 12.66 11.53 16.52
C ALA A 53 11.24 11.93 16.95
N GLU A 54 11.05 13.21 17.28
CA GLU A 54 9.79 13.82 17.71
C GLU A 54 8.78 13.81 16.56
N GLU A 55 9.19 14.17 15.34
CA GLU A 55 8.32 14.12 14.16
C GLU A 55 7.85 12.70 13.85
N LYS A 56 8.74 11.69 13.97
CA LYS A 56 8.36 10.28 13.79
C LYS A 56 7.34 9.83 14.82
N GLN A 57 7.55 10.22 16.08
CA GLN A 57 6.66 9.83 17.17
C GLN A 57 5.28 10.48 17.01
N ALA A 58 5.24 11.80 16.77
CA ALA A 58 4.00 12.53 16.57
C ALA A 58 3.20 12.01 15.36
N PHE A 59 3.88 11.68 14.25
CA PHE A 59 3.20 11.09 13.09
C PHE A 59 2.69 9.68 13.36
N ARG A 60 3.46 8.86 14.09
CA ARG A 60 3.02 7.52 14.48
C ARG A 60 1.76 7.58 15.34
N GLU A 61 1.74 8.46 16.34
CA GLU A 61 0.59 8.65 17.23
C GLU A 61 -0.64 9.11 16.47
N GLU A 62 -0.51 10.14 15.63
CA GLU A 62 -1.62 10.66 14.82
C GLU A 62 -2.19 9.61 13.88
N LEU A 63 -1.33 8.93 13.11
CA LEU A 63 -1.80 7.94 12.15
C LEU A 63 -2.45 6.77 12.89
N LYS A 64 -1.78 6.22 13.91
CA LYS A 64 -2.31 5.09 14.68
C LYS A 64 -3.66 5.44 15.33
N MET A 65 -3.77 6.60 15.99
CA MET A 65 -5.02 7.06 16.58
C MET A 65 -6.13 7.19 15.53
N SER A 66 -5.81 7.72 14.35
CA SER A 66 -6.79 7.90 13.27
C SER A 66 -7.29 6.55 12.74
N LEU A 67 -6.39 5.59 12.52
CA LEU A 67 -6.72 4.26 12.03
C LEU A 67 -7.47 3.42 13.08
N GLU A 68 -7.07 3.50 14.35
CA GLU A 68 -7.78 2.83 15.45
C GLU A 68 -9.18 3.41 15.65
N THR A 69 -9.35 4.73 15.49
CA THR A 69 -10.66 5.38 15.56
C THR A 69 -11.55 4.91 14.41
N LEU A 70 -11.02 4.83 13.19
CA LEU A 70 -11.76 4.30 12.04
C LEU A 70 -12.19 2.83 12.30
N ALA A 71 -11.25 1.98 12.71
CA ALA A 71 -11.54 0.59 13.01
C ALA A 71 -12.62 0.42 14.09
N LEU A 72 -12.62 1.28 15.12
CA LEU A 72 -13.66 1.30 16.14
C LEU A 72 -15.05 1.63 15.57
N LEU A 73 -15.13 2.60 14.65
CA LEU A 73 -16.39 2.96 13.99
C LEU A 73 -16.92 1.82 13.12
N ASP A 74 -16.01 1.09 12.47
CA ASP A 74 -16.33 -0.04 11.60
C ASP A 74 -16.54 -1.36 12.37
N GLN A 75 -16.34 -1.35 13.70
CA GLN A 75 -16.41 -2.53 14.58
C GLN A 75 -15.42 -3.63 14.16
N ILE A 76 -14.23 -3.21 13.74
CA ILE A 76 -13.11 -4.07 13.35
C ILE A 76 -12.02 -4.00 14.43
N GLU A 77 -11.37 -5.13 14.71
CA GLU A 77 -10.21 -5.21 15.61
C GLU A 77 -8.95 -5.59 14.82
N PRO A 78 -8.07 -4.62 14.52
CA PRO A 78 -6.77 -4.89 13.90
C PRO A 78 -5.87 -5.76 14.77
N GLU A 79 -5.18 -6.74 14.17
CA GLU A 79 -4.16 -7.51 14.88
C GLU A 79 -2.90 -6.66 15.09
N PHE A 80 -2.49 -5.93 14.06
CA PHE A 80 -1.40 -4.97 14.17
C PHE A 80 -1.49 -3.82 13.16
N ILE A 81 -0.96 -2.67 13.60
CA ILE A 81 -0.69 -1.48 12.80
C ILE A 81 0.73 -1.05 13.13
N GLU A 82 1.68 -1.39 12.26
CA GLU A 82 3.10 -1.14 12.49
C GLU A 82 3.64 -0.06 11.54
N LEU A 83 4.29 0.95 12.11
CA LEU A 83 4.93 2.03 11.36
C LEU A 83 6.43 1.99 11.59
N THR A 84 7.21 1.93 10.51
CA THR A 84 8.67 1.95 10.55
C THR A 84 9.24 3.06 9.66
N PHE A 85 10.33 3.69 10.11
CA PHE A 85 11.01 4.74 9.36
C PHE A 85 12.47 4.37 9.16
N LYS A 86 12.90 4.19 7.92
CA LYS A 86 14.29 3.93 7.55
C LYS A 86 14.84 5.14 6.81
N ARG A 87 15.97 5.68 7.26
CA ARG A 87 16.61 6.82 6.61
C ARG A 87 17.71 6.34 5.67
N GLN A 88 17.72 6.85 4.45
CA GLN A 88 18.79 6.64 3.48
C GLN A 88 19.18 7.99 2.85
N GLY A 89 20.30 8.55 3.31
CA GLY A 89 20.76 9.87 2.88
C GLY A 89 19.76 10.99 3.19
N ALA A 90 19.20 11.58 2.13
CA ALA A 90 18.19 12.65 2.20
C ALA A 90 16.74 12.13 2.12
N LEU A 91 16.55 10.82 1.93
CA LEU A 91 15.25 10.19 1.84
C LEU A 91 14.92 9.47 3.15
N THR A 92 13.62 9.39 3.44
CA THR A 92 13.05 8.54 4.47
C THR A 92 12.04 7.60 3.82
N PHE A 93 12.21 6.31 4.08
CA PHE A 93 11.27 5.25 3.73
C PHE A 93 10.35 5.04 4.92
N LEU A 94 9.09 5.36 4.74
CA LEU A 94 8.02 5.06 5.68
C LEU A 94 7.38 3.75 5.25
N GLU A 95 7.45 2.73 6.11
CA GLU A 95 6.77 1.45 5.92
C GLU A 95 5.59 1.39 6.88
N ILE A 96 4.42 1.05 6.35
CA ILE A 96 3.20 0.78 7.10
C ILE A 96 2.82 -0.66 6.84
N LYS A 97 2.76 -1.47 7.91
CA LYS A 97 2.44 -2.88 7.85
C LYS A 97 1.11 -3.15 8.57
N ARG A 98 0.21 -3.83 7.86
CA ARG A 98 -1.16 -4.16 8.30
C ARG A 98 -1.48 -5.62 8.06
N ASP A 99 -2.22 -6.23 8.98
CA ASP A 99 -2.78 -7.57 8.77
C ASP A 99 -3.85 -7.52 7.68
N ILE A 100 -3.87 -8.53 6.80
CA ILE A 100 -4.81 -8.61 5.68
C ILE A 100 -6.25 -8.72 6.17
N ALA A 101 -6.46 -9.44 7.28
CA ALA A 101 -7.79 -9.78 7.77
C ALA A 101 -8.64 -8.54 8.12
N SER A 102 -8.04 -7.53 8.75
CA SER A 102 -8.73 -6.30 9.18
C SER A 102 -8.54 -5.11 8.24
N PHE A 103 -7.68 -5.21 7.24
CA PHE A 103 -7.36 -4.09 6.35
C PHE A 103 -8.53 -3.74 5.42
N SER A 104 -8.72 -2.43 5.18
CA SER A 104 -9.77 -1.90 4.31
C SER A 104 -9.25 -0.82 3.32
N PRO A 105 -9.92 -0.61 2.18
CA PRO A 105 -9.62 0.50 1.27
C PRO A 105 -9.74 1.88 1.93
N ASP A 106 -10.69 2.04 2.86
CA ASP A 106 -10.94 3.30 3.56
C ASP A 106 -9.77 3.66 4.49
N GLU A 107 -9.21 2.64 5.16
CA GLU A 107 -8.01 2.80 5.99
C GLU A 107 -6.81 3.27 5.17
N LEU A 108 -6.61 2.68 3.98
CA LEU A 108 -5.57 3.12 3.07
C LEU A 108 -5.80 4.55 2.61
N SER A 109 -7.04 4.88 2.21
CA SER A 109 -7.40 6.21 1.75
C SER A 109 -7.17 7.27 2.83
N LEU A 110 -7.52 6.97 4.09
CA LEU A 110 -7.24 7.81 5.25
C LEU A 110 -5.72 7.97 5.47
N THR A 111 -4.97 6.88 5.37
CA THR A 111 -3.50 6.90 5.47
C THR A 111 -2.87 7.82 4.42
N ILE A 112 -3.26 7.68 3.16
CA ILE A 112 -2.78 8.51 2.05
C ILE A 112 -3.14 9.98 2.28
N LYS A 113 -4.36 10.26 2.74
CA LYS A 113 -4.81 11.62 3.04
C LYS A 113 -3.97 12.26 4.13
N ILE A 114 -3.75 11.58 5.26
CA ILE A 114 -2.91 12.07 6.37
C ILE A 114 -1.46 12.33 5.91
N ILE A 115 -0.89 11.43 5.09
CA ILE A 115 0.44 11.60 4.51
C ILE A 115 0.48 12.85 3.62
N ASN A 116 -0.49 13.03 2.73
CA ASN A 116 -0.53 14.14 1.79
C ASN A 116 -0.78 15.49 2.50
N ASP A 117 -1.66 15.53 3.50
CA ASP A 117 -1.97 16.74 4.26
C ASP A 117 -0.73 17.29 4.99
N ARG A 118 0.14 16.40 5.51
CA ARG A 118 1.37 16.81 6.21
C ARG A 118 2.60 16.94 5.33
N TYR A 119 2.73 16.06 4.34
CA TYR A 119 3.98 15.84 3.63
C TYR A 119 3.81 15.71 2.13
N GLY A 120 2.65 16.01 1.54
CA GLY A 120 2.36 15.76 0.13
C GLY A 120 3.39 16.34 -0.85
N ASN A 121 3.94 17.53 -0.56
CA ASN A 121 5.01 18.14 -1.36
C ASN A 121 6.40 17.52 -1.15
N LYS A 122 6.56 16.64 -0.16
CA LYS A 122 7.78 15.89 0.15
C LYS A 122 7.68 14.43 -0.29
N VAL A 123 6.48 13.90 -0.57
CA VAL A 123 6.28 12.54 -1.07
C VAL A 123 6.85 12.44 -2.48
N VAL A 124 7.63 11.39 -2.74
CA VAL A 124 8.08 11.04 -4.08
C VAL A 124 6.97 10.27 -4.76
N LYS A 125 6.31 10.92 -5.72
CA LYS A 125 5.26 10.32 -6.55
C LYS A 125 5.38 10.83 -7.99
N GLU A 126 4.86 10.05 -8.92
CA GLU A 126 4.75 10.45 -10.34
C GLU A 126 3.48 11.27 -10.52
N ASP A 127 3.53 12.29 -11.39
CA ASP A 127 2.32 13.02 -11.79
C ASP A 127 1.43 12.09 -12.62
N GLU A 128 0.24 11.79 -12.12
CA GLU A 128 -0.79 11.11 -12.89
C GLU A 128 -1.64 12.15 -13.63
N GLY A 129 -2.02 11.83 -14.87
CA GLY A 129 -3.07 12.57 -15.54
C GLY A 129 -4.39 12.44 -14.76
N GLU A 130 -5.24 13.46 -14.83
CA GLU A 130 -6.55 13.43 -14.17
C GLU A 130 -7.37 12.23 -14.68
N ALA A 131 -7.66 11.27 -13.78
CA ALA A 131 -8.66 10.24 -14.01
C ALA A 131 -10.06 10.83 -13.75
N GLY A 132 -11.06 10.45 -14.54
CA GLY A 132 -12.43 10.90 -14.33
C GLY A 132 -13.06 10.31 -13.05
N GLU A 133 -14.02 11.00 -12.45
CA GLU A 133 -14.68 10.57 -11.20
C GLU A 133 -15.34 9.18 -11.32
N GLU A 134 -15.97 8.87 -12.46
CA GLU A 134 -16.57 7.55 -12.72
C GLU A 134 -15.53 6.43 -12.76
N ASP A 135 -14.35 6.70 -13.34
CA ASP A 135 -13.25 5.74 -13.41
C ASP A 135 -12.70 5.43 -11.99
N LEU A 136 -12.66 6.44 -11.12
CA LEU A 136 -12.21 6.29 -9.74
C LEU A 136 -13.16 5.45 -8.90
N LEU A 137 -14.49 5.68 -9.00
CA LEU A 137 -15.49 4.90 -8.27
C LEU A 137 -15.47 3.42 -8.68
N PHE A 138 -15.40 3.14 -9.98
CA PHE A 138 -15.30 1.78 -10.47
C PHE A 138 -14.01 1.08 -9.99
N GLN A 139 -12.89 1.82 -9.94
CA GLN A 139 -11.63 1.29 -9.42
C GLN A 139 -11.71 0.96 -7.93
N GLU A 140 -12.41 1.77 -7.13
CA GLU A 140 -12.62 1.54 -5.70
C GLU A 140 -13.45 0.28 -5.43
N GLU A 141 -14.56 0.09 -6.13
CA GLU A 141 -15.39 -1.12 -5.99
C GLU A 141 -14.60 -2.39 -6.36
N MET A 142 -13.82 -2.33 -7.44
CA MET A 142 -12.98 -3.44 -7.87
C MET A 142 -11.89 -3.76 -6.83
N ILE A 143 -11.23 -2.74 -6.27
CA ILE A 143 -10.22 -2.92 -5.21
C ILE A 143 -10.84 -3.55 -3.97
N ALA A 144 -12.02 -3.08 -3.55
CA ALA A 144 -12.74 -3.63 -2.41
C ALA A 144 -13.04 -5.12 -2.62
N HIS A 145 -13.57 -5.50 -3.78
CA HIS A 145 -13.85 -6.90 -4.11
C HIS A 145 -12.59 -7.78 -4.07
N MET A 146 -11.49 -7.33 -4.68
CA MET A 146 -10.23 -8.09 -4.69
C MET A 146 -9.59 -8.21 -3.30
N LEU A 147 -9.79 -7.22 -2.42
CA LEU A 147 -9.35 -7.30 -1.03
C LEU A 147 -10.15 -8.34 -0.24
N GLU A 148 -11.47 -8.42 -0.45
CA GLU A 148 -12.28 -9.47 0.17
C GLU A 148 -11.86 -10.87 -0.33
N GLU A 149 -11.62 -11.05 -1.64
CA GLU A 149 -11.06 -12.30 -2.16
C GLU A 149 -9.70 -12.66 -1.52
N LEU A 150 -8.86 -11.65 -1.26
CA LEU A 150 -7.55 -11.84 -0.65
C LEU A 150 -7.66 -12.39 0.78
N LYS A 151 -8.67 -11.95 1.54
CA LYS A 151 -8.92 -12.38 2.92
C LYS A 151 -9.35 -13.85 3.02
N GLU A 152 -10.10 -14.33 2.02
CA GLU A 152 -10.63 -15.70 2.00
C GLU A 152 -9.57 -16.76 1.65
N VAL A 153 -8.52 -16.37 0.91
CA VAL A 153 -7.52 -17.32 0.39
C VAL A 153 -6.17 -17.10 1.06
N PRO A 154 -5.62 -18.10 1.78
CA PRO A 154 -4.27 -18.03 2.30
C PRO A 154 -3.25 -17.86 1.18
N GLN A 155 -2.44 -16.81 1.30
CA GLN A 155 -1.43 -16.49 0.31
C GLN A 155 -0.21 -17.38 0.51
N LYS A 156 0.32 -17.95 -0.57
CA LYS A 156 1.45 -18.90 -0.51
C LYS A 156 2.77 -18.31 -0.99
N LYS A 157 2.71 -17.21 -1.72
CA LYS A 157 3.84 -16.57 -2.37
C LYS A 157 4.01 -15.18 -1.80
N GLU A 158 5.26 -14.81 -1.55
CA GLU A 158 5.60 -13.42 -1.27
C GLU A 158 5.59 -12.66 -2.60
N LEU A 159 4.79 -11.59 -2.66
CA LEU A 159 4.68 -10.74 -3.84
C LEU A 159 5.14 -9.33 -3.48
N THR A 160 5.95 -8.71 -4.34
CA THR A 160 6.34 -7.31 -4.22
C THR A 160 6.02 -6.59 -5.51
N GLY A 161 5.12 -5.61 -5.44
CA GLY A 161 4.88 -4.64 -6.49
C GLY A 161 5.75 -3.41 -6.32
N ILE A 162 6.34 -2.94 -7.42
CA ILE A 162 7.18 -1.74 -7.48
C ILE A 162 6.66 -0.84 -8.60
N ARG A 163 6.48 0.44 -8.32
CA ARG A 163 6.20 1.45 -9.34
C ARG A 163 7.50 2.01 -9.91
N GLU A 164 7.63 1.97 -11.23
CA GLU A 164 8.81 2.48 -11.96
C GLU A 164 8.40 3.07 -13.33
N GLU A 165 8.53 4.39 -13.48
CA GLU A 165 8.31 5.14 -14.73
C GLU A 165 6.92 4.90 -15.35
N GLY A 166 5.87 5.03 -14.54
CA GLY A 166 4.49 4.81 -14.98
C GLY A 166 4.15 3.35 -15.31
N ARG A 167 4.95 2.39 -14.84
CA ARG A 167 4.70 0.96 -14.92
C ARG A 167 4.69 0.35 -13.51
N VAL A 168 3.99 -0.76 -13.37
CA VAL A 168 4.03 -1.61 -12.16
C VAL A 168 4.75 -2.90 -12.52
N LEU A 169 5.81 -3.21 -11.79
CA LEU A 169 6.55 -4.47 -11.84
C LEU A 169 6.14 -5.33 -10.65
N ILE A 170 5.85 -6.61 -10.88
CA ILE A 170 5.56 -7.58 -9.83
C ILE A 170 6.69 -8.60 -9.76
N PHE A 171 7.21 -8.80 -8.55
CA PHE A 171 8.20 -9.81 -8.24
C PHE A 171 7.58 -10.86 -7.31
N ASN A 172 7.80 -12.13 -7.62
CA ASN A 172 7.44 -13.25 -6.76
C ASN A 172 8.73 -13.77 -6.11
N HIS A 173 8.84 -13.67 -4.79
CA HIS A 173 9.92 -14.33 -4.07
C HIS A 173 9.48 -15.77 -3.78
N SER A 174 9.95 -16.68 -4.63
CA SER A 174 9.95 -18.11 -4.33
C SER A 174 11.31 -18.43 -3.74
N ASP A 175 11.37 -19.03 -2.56
CA ASP A 175 12.62 -19.61 -2.06
C ASP A 175 13.23 -20.49 -3.16
N PRO A 176 14.54 -20.42 -3.43
CA PRO A 176 15.15 -21.35 -4.37
C PRO A 176 14.93 -22.78 -3.86
N PRO A 177 14.67 -23.75 -4.76
CA PRO A 177 14.43 -25.15 -4.41
C PRO A 177 15.61 -25.81 -3.70
#